data_AF-A0A3R7P889-F1
#
_entry.id   AF-A0A3R7P889-F1
#
_cell.length_a   1.000
_cell.length_b   1.000
_cell.length_c   1.000
_cell.angle_alpha   90.00
_cell.angle_beta   90.00
_cell.angle_gamma   90.00
#
_symmetry.space_group_name_H-M   'P 1'
#
loop_
_entity.id
_entity.type
_entity.pdbx_description
1 polymer ?
#
loop_
_entity_poly.entity_id
_entity_poly.type
_entity_poly.pdbx_seq_one_letter_code
_entity_poly.pdbx_strand_id
1 'polypeptide(L)'
;MIITPEIRQNWEEVGMRIRDIRKAKGKTLLWLEAKSKIDNGAISLYENGKSSISINYSLFLRNEFGASFDWIYDGEIVIKAHKPKSSRCSVLDPVAIGLRLKGLREQFRLNKQEFGKSIGVTCQTIGQFEKGKMSPRIVIARE
;
A
#
# COMPACT_ATOMS: atom_id res chain seq x y z
N MET A 1 14.11 -4.42 -22.99
CA MET A 1 13.29 -3.77 -21.94
C MET A 1 14.14 -2.65 -21.36
N ILE A 2 13.77 -1.38 -21.57
CA ILE A 2 14.55 -0.24 -21.06
C ILE A 2 14.27 -0.13 -19.56
N ILE A 3 15.28 -0.40 -18.73
CA ILE A 3 15.17 -0.26 -17.27
C ILE A 3 15.28 1.24 -16.97
N THR A 4 14.18 1.86 -16.55
CA THR A 4 14.20 3.28 -16.14
C THR A 4 14.95 3.43 -14.81
N PRO A 5 15.49 4.61 -14.50
CA PRO A 5 16.16 4.87 -13.23
C PRO A 5 15.27 4.57 -12.02
N GLU A 6 13.96 4.84 -12.10
CA GLU A 6 13.02 4.56 -11.00
C GLU A 6 12.82 3.06 -10.77
N ILE A 7 12.77 2.25 -11.84
CA ILE A 7 12.67 0.79 -11.74
C ILE A 7 13.95 0.22 -11.12
N ARG A 8 15.11 0.80 -11.46
CA ARG A 8 16.42 0.40 -10.91
C ARG A 8 16.53 0.71 -9.41
N GLN A 9 16.06 1.88 -8.98
CA GLN A 9 16.03 2.27 -7.56
C GLN A 9 15.17 1.32 -6.72
N ASN A 10 14.04 0.86 -7.28
CA ASN A 10 13.16 -0.12 -6.63
C ASN A 10 13.85 -1.48 -6.43
N TRP A 11 14.64 -1.96 -7.39
CA TRP A 11 15.34 -3.25 -7.25
C TRP A 11 16.51 -3.21 -6.26
N GLU A 12 17.14 -2.06 -6.10
CA GLU A 12 18.18 -1.86 -5.09
C GLU A 12 17.62 -1.99 -3.67
N GLU A 13 16.46 -1.39 -3.39
CA GLU A 13 15.75 -1.54 -2.11
C GLU A 13 15.36 -3.00 -1.83
N VAL A 14 14.80 -3.68 -2.83
CA VAL A 14 14.43 -5.09 -2.71
C VAL A 14 15.67 -5.96 -2.46
N GLY A 15 16.77 -5.69 -3.17
CA GLY A 15 18.04 -6.39 -2.99
C GLY A 15 18.64 -6.22 -1.59
N MET A 16 18.57 -4.99 -1.04
CA MET A 16 18.99 -4.71 0.34
C MET A 16 18.18 -5.52 1.36
N ARG A 17 16.86 -5.57 1.23
CA ARG A 17 15.99 -6.35 2.15
C ARG A 17 16.32 -7.84 2.14
N ILE A 18 16.58 -8.41 0.97
CA ILE A 18 16.99 -9.82 0.84
C ILE A 18 18.32 -10.06 1.55
N ARG A 19 19.28 -9.17 1.34
CA ARG A 19 20.58 -9.22 2.01
C ARG A 19 20.44 -9.12 3.52
N ASP A 20 19.55 -8.26 4.01
CA ASP A 20 19.31 -8.06 5.43
C ASP A 20 18.66 -9.29 6.07
N ILE A 21 17.65 -9.91 5.43
CA ILE A 21 17.10 -11.20 5.87
C ILE A 21 18.22 -12.24 6.00
N ARG A 22 19.04 -12.37 4.95
CA ARG A 22 20.12 -13.36 4.91
C ARG A 22 21.13 -13.13 6.02
N LYS A 23 21.58 -11.89 6.22
CA LYS A 23 22.55 -11.51 7.26
C LYS A 23 21.96 -11.66 8.65
N ALA A 24 20.71 -11.28 8.88
CA ALA A 24 20.02 -11.45 10.16
C ALA A 24 19.92 -12.93 10.56
N LYS A 25 19.85 -13.84 9.59
CA LYS A 25 19.86 -15.30 9.80
C LYS A 25 21.26 -15.93 9.74
N GLY A 26 22.31 -15.12 9.56
CA GLY A 26 23.71 -15.58 9.51
C GLY A 26 24.02 -16.54 8.35
N LYS A 27 23.29 -16.46 7.23
CA LYS A 27 23.44 -17.39 6.10
C LYS A 27 24.43 -16.87 5.05
N THR A 28 25.21 -17.79 4.48
CA THR A 28 26.10 -17.52 3.35
C THR A 28 25.37 -17.67 2.01
N LEU A 29 25.93 -17.09 0.95
CA LEU A 29 25.36 -17.21 -0.40
C LEU A 29 25.42 -18.66 -0.92
N LEU A 30 26.51 -19.37 -0.64
CA LEU A 30 26.66 -20.80 -0.98
C LEU A 30 25.58 -21.67 -0.33
N TRP A 31 25.19 -21.34 0.92
CA TRP A 31 24.12 -22.05 1.59
C TRP A 31 22.77 -21.85 0.90
N LEU A 32 22.50 -20.62 0.42
CA LEU A 32 21.28 -20.31 -0.32
C LEU A 32 21.25 -20.98 -1.68
N GLU A 33 22.38 -21.03 -2.38
CA GLU A 33 22.50 -21.74 -3.66
C GLU A 33 22.16 -23.22 -3.51
N ALA A 34 22.74 -23.89 -2.50
CA ALA A 34 22.48 -25.30 -2.23
C ALA A 34 21.00 -25.60 -1.93
N LYS A 35 20.25 -24.65 -1.36
CA LYS A 35 18.85 -24.83 -0.98
C LYS A 35 17.86 -24.36 -2.04
N SER A 36 18.11 -23.21 -2.66
CA SER A 36 17.20 -22.59 -3.64
C SER A 36 17.40 -23.10 -5.06
N LYS A 37 18.52 -23.80 -5.34
CA LYS A 37 18.94 -24.22 -6.68
C LYS A 37 19.15 -23.06 -7.65
N ILE A 38 19.50 -21.89 -7.11
CA ILE A 38 19.84 -20.70 -7.88
C ILE A 38 21.31 -20.42 -7.69
N ASP A 39 22.00 -20.14 -8.80
CA ASP A 39 23.41 -19.81 -8.82
C ASP A 39 23.73 -18.62 -7.89
N ASN A 40 24.84 -18.74 -7.15
CA ASN A 40 25.29 -17.70 -6.22
C ASN A 40 25.50 -16.34 -6.93
N GLY A 41 26.01 -16.34 -8.16
CA GLY A 41 26.15 -15.13 -8.97
C GLY A 41 24.81 -14.44 -9.22
N ALA A 42 23.76 -15.22 -9.52
CA ALA A 42 22.40 -14.68 -9.65
C ALA A 42 21.88 -14.08 -8.33
N ILE A 43 22.09 -14.76 -7.20
CA ILE A 43 21.71 -14.25 -5.87
C ILE A 43 22.45 -12.94 -5.56
N SER A 44 23.74 -12.86 -5.89
CA SER A 44 24.54 -11.64 -5.74
C SER A 44 24.00 -10.50 -6.60
N LEU A 45 23.57 -10.77 -7.84
CA LEU A 45 22.94 -9.75 -8.69
C LEU A 45 21.62 -9.24 -8.10
N TYR A 46 20.82 -10.13 -7.51
CA TYR A 46 19.58 -9.77 -6.82
C TYR A 46 19.84 -8.89 -5.61
N GLU A 47 20.76 -9.28 -4.73
CA GLU A 47 21.09 -8.52 -3.52
C GLU A 47 21.67 -7.14 -3.83
N ASN A 48 22.31 -6.97 -4.98
CA ASN A 48 22.86 -5.69 -5.43
C ASN A 48 21.86 -4.87 -6.28
N GLY A 49 20.63 -5.33 -6.45
CA GLY A 49 19.61 -4.64 -7.26
C GLY A 49 19.96 -4.52 -8.75
N LYS A 50 20.95 -5.30 -9.22
CA LYS A 50 21.37 -5.30 -10.64
C LYS A 50 20.41 -6.07 -11.53
N SER A 51 19.61 -6.95 -10.94
CA SER A 51 18.62 -7.76 -11.63
C SER A 51 17.37 -7.94 -10.76
N SER A 52 16.23 -8.12 -11.40
CA SER A 52 15.01 -8.50 -10.70
C SER A 52 15.09 -9.95 -10.21
N ILE A 53 14.44 -10.21 -9.08
CA ILE A 53 14.40 -11.54 -8.48
C ILE A 53 13.46 -12.47 -9.25
N SER A 54 13.86 -13.73 -9.36
CA SER A 54 12.99 -14.78 -9.91
C SER A 54 11.86 -15.15 -8.93
N ILE A 55 10.68 -15.44 -9.47
CA ILE A 55 9.51 -15.85 -8.67
C ILE A 55 9.84 -17.06 -7.77
N ASN A 56 10.62 -18.02 -8.29
CA ASN A 56 11.04 -19.20 -7.54
C ASN A 56 11.90 -18.85 -6.33
N TYR A 57 12.80 -17.87 -6.46
CA TYR A 57 13.60 -17.40 -5.34
C TYR A 57 12.76 -16.70 -4.29
N SER A 58 11.83 -15.85 -4.72
CA SER A 58 10.90 -15.16 -3.82
C SER A 58 10.03 -16.15 -3.02
N LEU A 59 9.54 -17.20 -3.68
CA LEU A 59 8.83 -18.32 -3.01
C LEU A 59 9.73 -19.03 -1.99
N PHE A 60 10.98 -19.30 -2.35
CA PHE A 60 11.95 -19.90 -1.45
C PHE A 60 12.18 -19.03 -0.20
N LEU A 61 12.40 -17.72 -0.37
CA LEU A 61 12.59 -16.79 0.75
C LEU A 61 11.38 -16.76 1.68
N ARG A 62 10.16 -16.80 1.13
CA ARG A 62 8.92 -16.89 1.91
C ARG A 62 8.88 -18.16 2.75
N ASN A 63 9.14 -19.31 2.14
CA ASN A 63 9.01 -20.60 2.81
C ASN A 63 10.11 -20.82 3.85
N GLU A 64 11.36 -20.42 3.55
CA GLU A 64 12.51 -20.66 4.42
C GLU A 64 12.63 -19.63 5.54
N PHE A 65 12.39 -18.35 5.22
CA PHE A 65 12.59 -17.24 6.18
C PHE A 65 11.30 -16.65 6.74
N GLY A 66 10.13 -17.09 6.25
CA GLY A 66 8.83 -16.55 6.66
C GLY A 66 8.56 -15.14 6.13
N ALA A 67 9.36 -14.65 5.17
CA ALA A 67 9.22 -13.29 4.64
C ALA A 67 8.01 -13.17 3.70
N SER A 68 7.11 -12.23 3.96
CA SER A 68 5.98 -11.97 3.05
C SER A 68 6.47 -11.42 1.72
N PHE A 69 5.82 -11.80 0.62
CA PHE A 69 6.06 -11.21 -0.70
C PHE A 69 5.89 -9.69 -0.68
N ASP A 70 4.83 -9.22 -0.04
CA ASP A 70 4.54 -7.78 0.06
C ASP A 70 5.69 -7.06 0.77
N TRP A 71 6.26 -7.65 1.81
CA TRP A 71 7.40 -7.05 2.51
C TRP A 71 8.69 -7.06 1.68
N ILE A 72 8.95 -8.13 0.92
CA ILE A 72 10.14 -8.21 0.06
C ILE A 72 10.09 -7.10 -1.00
N TYR A 73 8.95 -6.94 -1.69
CA TYR A 73 8.81 -5.99 -2.79
C TYR A 73 8.48 -4.56 -2.33
N ASP A 74 7.59 -4.38 -1.35
CA ASP A 74 7.12 -3.07 -0.88
C ASP A 74 7.76 -2.58 0.43
N GLY A 75 8.36 -3.48 1.22
CA GLY A 75 9.05 -3.15 2.49
C GLY A 75 8.17 -3.24 3.73
N GLU A 76 8.61 -2.63 4.84
CA GLU A 76 7.65 -2.28 5.89
C GLU A 76 6.57 -1.42 5.24
N ILE A 77 5.32 -1.72 5.58
CA ILE A 77 4.14 -1.06 5.03
C ILE A 77 4.27 0.43 5.35
N VAL A 78 4.91 1.20 4.48
CA VAL A 78 4.38 2.51 4.16
C VAL A 78 2.97 2.16 3.74
N ILE A 79 1.98 2.61 4.50
CA ILE A 79 0.61 2.66 4.02
C ILE A 79 0.69 3.59 2.82
N LYS A 80 1.13 3.06 1.66
CA LYS A 80 1.02 3.72 0.37
C LYS A 80 -0.48 3.83 0.24
N ALA A 81 -0.99 5.02 0.53
CA ALA A 81 -2.40 5.33 0.47
C ALA A 81 -2.94 4.67 -0.79
N HIS A 82 -3.90 3.75 -0.61
CA HIS A 82 -4.45 2.93 -1.66
C HIS A 82 -4.75 3.82 -2.88
N LYS A 83 -3.89 3.75 -3.90
CA LYS A 83 -4.16 4.35 -5.22
C LYS A 83 -4.73 3.22 -6.06
N PRO A 84 -6.06 3.18 -6.31
CA PRO A 84 -6.66 2.11 -7.09
C PRO A 84 -6.05 2.10 -8.49
N LYS A 85 -5.67 0.90 -8.96
CA LYS A 85 -5.07 0.65 -10.28
C LYS A 85 -6.06 0.81 -11.46
N SER A 86 -7.29 1.23 -11.20
CA SER A 86 -8.36 1.29 -12.18
C SER A 86 -9.39 2.35 -11.76
N SER A 87 -9.75 3.23 -12.70
CA SER A 87 -10.85 4.20 -12.57
C SER A 87 -12.25 3.55 -12.52
N ARG A 88 -12.33 2.22 -12.38
CA ARG A 88 -13.58 1.47 -12.38
C ARG A 88 -13.68 0.66 -11.09
N CYS A 89 -14.56 1.15 -10.21
CA CYS A 89 -15.01 0.60 -8.93
C CYS A 89 -14.03 0.70 -7.75
N SER A 90 -13.92 1.89 -7.16
CA SER A 90 -13.72 2.00 -5.70
C SER A 90 -15.07 2.36 -5.09
N VAL A 91 -15.66 1.40 -4.36
CA VAL A 91 -16.73 1.69 -3.42
C VAL A 91 -16.19 2.77 -2.49
N LEU A 92 -16.77 3.96 -2.56
CA LEU A 92 -16.43 5.07 -1.69
C LEU A 92 -16.48 4.59 -0.23
N ASP A 93 -15.37 4.64 0.50
CA ASP A 93 -15.35 4.28 1.93
C ASP A 93 -16.21 5.29 2.70
N PRO A 94 -17.39 4.86 3.22
CA PRO A 94 -18.30 5.77 3.92
C PRO A 94 -17.68 6.36 5.18
N VAL A 95 -16.76 5.64 5.83
CA VAL A 95 -16.09 6.09 7.06
C VAL A 95 -15.11 7.22 6.74
N ALA A 96 -14.26 7.04 5.72
CA ALA A 96 -13.34 8.09 5.27
C ALA A 96 -14.07 9.37 4.85
N ILE A 97 -15.21 9.25 4.15
CA ILE A 97 -16.02 10.41 3.75
C ILE A 97 -16.64 11.09 4.97
N GLY A 98 -17.18 10.31 5.91
CA GLY A 98 -17.77 10.83 7.15
C GLY A 98 -16.78 11.65 7.97
N LEU A 99 -15.54 11.16 8.11
CA LEU A 99 -14.47 11.87 8.81
C LEU A 99 -14.10 13.18 8.12
N ARG A 100 -14.04 13.20 6.79
CA ARG A 100 -13.76 14.43 6.02
C ARG A 100 -14.88 15.46 6.17
N LEU A 101 -16.14 15.03 6.11
CA LEU A 101 -17.29 15.91 6.32
C LEU A 101 -17.29 16.51 7.73
N LYS A 102 -16.96 15.71 8.74
CA LYS A 102 -16.82 16.17 10.12
C LYS A 102 -15.75 17.26 10.24
N GLY A 103 -14.58 17.03 9.64
CA GLY A 103 -13.48 17.99 9.63
C GLY A 103 -13.86 19.32 8.97
N LEU A 104 -14.56 19.29 7.83
CA LEU A 104 -15.06 20.50 7.17
C LEU A 104 -16.04 21.26 8.08
N ARG A 105 -17.01 20.55 8.67
CA ARG A 105 -17.98 21.17 9.59
C ARG A 105 -17.29 21.89 10.74
N GLU A 106 -16.27 21.26 11.33
CA GLU A 106 -15.49 21.82 12.44
C GLU A 106 -14.61 23.01 12.00
N GLN A 107 -14.02 22.95 10.81
CA GLN A 107 -13.25 24.05 10.22
C GLN A 107 -14.10 25.31 10.04
N PHE A 108 -15.35 25.15 9.59
CA PHE A 108 -16.30 26.26 9.46
C PHE A 108 -17.04 26.61 10.76
N ARG A 109 -16.71 25.95 11.88
CA ARG A 109 -17.36 26.12 13.20
C ARG A 109 -18.89 25.98 13.15
N LEU A 110 -19.40 25.13 12.27
CA LEU A 110 -20.83 24.93 12.09
C LEU A 110 -21.37 23.83 13.01
N ASN A 111 -22.58 24.03 13.53
CA ASN A 111 -23.33 22.94 14.13
C ASN A 111 -23.87 21.99 13.04
N LYS A 112 -24.17 20.74 13.38
CA LYS A 112 -24.74 19.74 12.45
C LYS A 112 -26.05 20.19 11.82
N GLN A 113 -26.82 21.00 12.55
CA GLN A 113 -28.07 21.58 12.05
C GLN A 113 -27.80 22.67 10.99
N GLU A 114 -26.82 23.54 11.21
CA GLU A 114 -26.44 24.61 10.28
C GLU A 114 -25.80 24.03 9.01
N PHE A 115 -24.89 23.07 9.19
CA PHE A 115 -24.26 22.35 8.10
C PHE A 115 -25.26 21.53 7.28
N GLY A 116 -26.25 20.92 7.94
CA GLY A 116 -27.36 20.24 7.28
C GLY A 116 -28.19 21.21 6.43
N LYS A 117 -28.54 22.39 6.98
CA LYS A 117 -29.28 23.43 6.25
C LYS A 117 -28.51 23.91 5.01
N SER A 118 -27.20 24.11 5.10
CA SER A 118 -26.39 24.58 3.96
C SER A 118 -26.33 23.57 2.81
N ILE A 119 -26.49 22.28 3.08
CA ILE A 119 -26.45 21.23 2.04
C ILE A 119 -27.83 20.62 1.74
N GLY A 120 -28.89 21.12 2.37
CA GLY A 120 -30.26 20.62 2.18
C GLY A 120 -30.54 19.23 2.76
N VAL A 121 -29.86 18.82 3.83
CA VAL A 121 -30.12 17.54 4.53
C VAL A 121 -30.40 17.75 6.01
N THR A 122 -31.06 16.75 6.63
CA THR A 122 -31.39 16.83 8.06
C THR A 122 -30.15 16.65 8.95
N CYS A 123 -30.21 17.22 10.17
CA CYS A 123 -29.16 17.03 11.20
C CYS A 123 -28.89 15.54 11.49
N GLN A 124 -29.94 14.71 11.47
CA GLN A 124 -29.82 13.26 11.66
C GLN A 124 -29.02 12.61 10.52
N THR A 125 -29.29 12.99 9.26
CA THR A 125 -28.57 12.51 8.08
C THR A 125 -27.08 12.86 8.16
N ILE A 126 -26.73 14.09 8.56
CA ILE A 126 -25.33 14.49 8.83
C ILE A 126 -24.69 13.56 9.87
N GLY A 127 -25.40 13.29 10.97
CA GLY A 127 -24.92 12.40 12.02
C GLY A 127 -24.67 10.96 11.55
N GLN A 128 -25.45 10.46 10.58
CA GLN A 128 -25.25 9.14 9.98
C GLN A 128 -24.05 9.13 9.01
N PHE A 129 -23.87 10.21 8.24
CA PHE A 129 -22.72 10.39 7.36
C PHE A 129 -21.41 10.45 8.15
N GLU A 130 -21.34 11.28 9.19
CA GLU A 130 -20.13 11.42 10.03
C GLU A 130 -19.74 10.10 10.75
N LYS A 131 -20.72 9.24 11.03
CA LYS A 131 -20.50 7.92 11.64
C LYS A 131 -20.18 6.83 10.61
N GLY A 132 -20.19 7.14 9.32
CA GLY A 132 -20.00 6.17 8.24
C GLY A 132 -21.11 5.13 8.12
N LYS A 133 -22.25 5.32 8.81
CA LYS A 133 -23.40 4.41 8.75
C LYS A 133 -24.18 4.54 7.44
N MET A 134 -24.04 5.68 6.78
CA MET A 134 -24.69 5.99 5.51
C MET A 134 -23.70 6.71 4.61
N SER A 135 -23.62 6.30 3.35
CA SER A 135 -22.82 7.02 2.34
C SER A 135 -23.65 8.15 1.75
N PRO A 136 -23.09 9.37 1.59
CA PRO A 136 -23.73 10.39 0.77
C PRO A 136 -23.85 9.89 -0.67
N ARG A 137 -24.94 10.26 -1.34
CA ARG A 137 -25.14 9.99 -2.76
C ARG A 137 -24.50 11.10 -3.58
N ILE A 138 -23.80 10.75 -4.65
CA ILE A 138 -23.34 11.72 -5.63
C ILE A 138 -24.57 12.21 -6.39
N VAL A 139 -25.02 13.42 -6.07
CA VAL A 139 -26.02 14.15 -6.84
C VAL A 139 -25.35 15.42 -7.35
N ILE A 140 -25.64 15.78 -8.61
CA ILE A 140 -25.18 17.05 -9.16
C ILE A 140 -25.84 18.16 -8.33
N ALA A 141 -25.04 19.06 -7.74
CA ALA A 141 -25.57 20.22 -7.04
C ALA A 141 -26.41 21.02 -8.05
N ARG A 142 -27.68 21.25 -7.72
CA ARG A 142 -28.51 22.17 -8.49
C ARG A 142 -28.20 23.57 -7.96
N GLU A 143 -27.72 24.43 -8.86
CA GLU A 143 -27.57 25.87 -8.62
C GLU A 143 -28.92 26.53 -8.29
#